data_AF-C9Y6K8-F1
#
_entry.id   AF-C9Y6K8-F1
#
_cell.length_a   1.000
_cell.length_b   1.000
_cell.length_c   1.000
_cell.angle_alpha   90.00
_cell.angle_beta   90.00
_cell.angle_gamma   90.00
#
_symmetry.space_group_name_H-M   'P 1'
#
loop_
_entity.id
_entity.type
_entity.pdbx_description
1 polymer ?
#
loop_
_entity_poly.entity_id
_entity_poly.type
_entity_poly.pdbx_seq_one_letter_code
_entity_poly.pdbx_strand_id
1 'polypeptide(L)' 'MSIDAVLQREADEISGEAATQTDVIILTHDCAEAKMNAALAQMQALPTVLQPITRIRKEELA' A
#
# COMPACT_ATOMS: atom_id res chain seq x y z
N MET A 1 2.17 11.23 -9.41
CA MET A 1 2.65 10.08 -8.62
C MET A 1 2.55 8.88 -9.53
N SER A 2 3.62 8.13 -9.69
CA SER A 2 3.68 6.92 -10.52
C SER A 2 4.06 5.73 -9.66
N ILE A 3 3.57 4.56 -10.04
CA ILE A 3 3.83 3.30 -9.36
C ILE A 3 4.99 2.61 -10.08
N ASP A 4 5.97 2.16 -9.31
CA ASP A 4 7.11 1.36 -9.79
C ASP A 4 6.71 -0.12 -9.83
N ALA A 5 6.19 -0.62 -8.71
CA ALA A 5 5.75 -2.00 -8.58
C ALA A 5 4.54 -2.14 -7.66
N VAL A 6 3.76 -3.20 -7.89
CA VAL A 6 2.68 -3.65 -7.01
C VAL A 6 2.87 -5.15 -6.77
N LEU A 7 2.84 -5.54 -5.50
CA LEU A 7 2.76 -6.94 -5.10
C LEU A 7 1.48 -7.13 -4.30
N GLN A 8 0.66 -8.11 -4.70
CA GLN A 8 -0.51 -8.52 -3.96
C GLN A 8 -0.26 -9.93 -3.42
N ARG A 9 -0.39 -10.09 -2.11
CA ARG A 9 -0.32 -11.41 -1.46
C ARG A 9 -1.72 -11.97 -1.36
N GLU A 10 -1.89 -13.22 -1.74
CA GLU A 10 -3.22 -13.82 -1.76
C GLU A 10 -3.72 -14.11 -0.34
N ALA A 11 -5.03 -14.17 -0.17
CA ALA A 11 -5.64 -14.22 1.14
C ALA A 11 -5.28 -15.48 1.94
N ASP A 12 -5.07 -16.60 1.23
CA ASP A 12 -4.59 -17.88 1.77
C ASP A 12 -3.16 -17.75 2.37
N GLU A 13 -2.30 -16.92 1.76
CA GLU A 13 -0.92 -16.71 2.22
C GLU A 13 -0.82 -15.85 3.48
N ILE A 14 -1.89 -15.15 3.87
CA ILE A 14 -1.88 -14.13 4.93
C ILE A 14 -2.76 -14.54 6.11
N SER A 15 -3.89 -15.21 5.85
CA SER A 15 -4.88 -15.48 6.90
C SER A 15 -5.73 -16.75 6.68
N GLY A 16 -5.15 -17.82 6.12
CA GLY A 16 -5.79 -19.15 6.06
C GLY A 16 -7.11 -19.22 5.28
N GLU A 17 -7.73 -20.40 5.24
CA GLU A 17 -8.81 -20.78 4.30
C GLU A 17 -10.09 -19.90 4.29
N ALA A 18 -10.26 -18.96 5.22
CA ALA A 18 -11.44 -18.08 5.31
C ALA A 18 -11.15 -16.60 4.99
N ALA A 19 -9.90 -16.26 4.64
CA ALA A 19 -9.55 -14.89 4.33
C ALA A 19 -10.04 -14.50 2.94
N THR A 20 -10.76 -13.38 2.86
CA THR A 20 -11.11 -12.70 1.59
C THR A 20 -10.34 -11.39 1.42
N GLN A 21 -9.37 -11.14 2.31
CA GLN A 21 -8.55 -9.95 2.34
C GLN A 21 -7.14 -10.26 1.82
N THR A 22 -6.60 -9.39 1.00
CA THR A 22 -5.25 -9.49 0.44
C THR A 22 -4.44 -8.28 0.88
N ASP A 23 -3.18 -8.48 1.25
CA ASP A 23 -2.28 -7.35 1.42
C ASP A 23 -1.79 -6.88 0.06
N VAL A 24 -1.73 -5.55 -0.10
CA VAL A 24 -1.16 -4.90 -1.27
C VAL A 24 0.04 -4.08 -0.84
N ILE A 25 1.21 -4.40 -1.39
CA ILE A 25 2.45 -3.66 -1.20
C ILE A 25 2.71 -2.86 -2.47
N ILE A 26 2.86 -1.55 -2.32
CA ILE A 26 3.05 -0.62 -3.44
C ILE A 26 4.41 0.04 -3.28
N LEU A 27 5.25 -0.05 -4.31
CA LEU A 27 6.45 0.75 -4.45
C LEU A 27 6.15 1.91 -5.40
N THR A 28 6.37 3.14 -4.94
CA THR A 28 6.17 4.34 -5.75
C THR A 28 7.50 4.90 -6.23
N HIS A 29 7.48 5.58 -7.37
CA HIS A 29 8.57 6.48 -7.74
C HIS A 29 8.62 7.67 -6.77
N ASP A 30 9.71 8.44 -6.87
CA ASP A 30 9.85 9.71 -6.15
C ASP A 30 8.62 10.60 -6.35
N CYS A 31 8.10 11.09 -5.23
CA CYS A 31 6.90 11.89 -5.21
C CYS A 31 6.99 12.93 -4.09
N ALA A 32 6.42 14.11 -4.32
CA ALA A 32 6.30 15.12 -3.28
C ALA A 32 5.48 14.59 -2.10
N GLU A 33 6.00 14.76 -0.88
CA GLU A 33 5.41 14.18 0.33
C GLU A 33 3.95 14.62 0.55
N ALA A 34 3.62 15.88 0.28
CA ALA A 34 2.25 16.38 0.37
C ALA A 34 1.27 15.61 -0.56
N LYS A 35 1.72 15.22 -1.76
CA LYS A 35 0.91 14.43 -2.71
C LYS A 35 0.74 13.00 -2.20
N MET A 36 1.77 12.40 -1.62
CA MET A 36 1.68 11.08 -1.00
C MET A 36 0.69 11.08 0.18
N ASN A 37 0.73 12.09 1.04
CA ASN A 37 -0.19 12.22 2.17
C ASN A 37 -1.64 12.33 1.71
N ALA A 38 -1.91 13.13 0.67
CA ALA A 38 -3.25 13.27 0.11
C ALA A 38 -3.74 11.94 -0.50
N ALA A 39 -2.88 11.22 -1.23
CA ALA A 39 -3.23 9.92 -1.80
C ALA A 39 -3.53 8.87 -0.72
N LEU A 40 -2.70 8.80 0.32
CA LEU A 40 -2.92 7.88 1.45
C LEU A 40 -4.24 8.15 2.16
N ALA A 41 -4.59 9.43 2.37
CA ALA A 41 -5.88 9.80 2.97
C ALA A 41 -7.07 9.35 2.10
N GLN A 42 -6.97 9.52 0.78
CA GLN A 42 -8.01 9.07 -0.16
C GLN A 42 -8.13 7.54 -0.17
N MET A 43 -7.01 6.82 -0.18
CA MET A 43 -6.98 5.36 -0.16
C MET A 43 -7.54 4.81 1.16
N GLN A 44 -7.15 5.39 2.30
CA GLN A 44 -7.62 4.95 3.61
C GLN A 44 -9.13 5.14 3.80
N ALA A 45 -9.74 6.10 3.09
CA ALA A 45 -11.18 6.34 3.12
C ALA A 45 -12.00 5.33 2.30
N LEU A 46 -11.36 4.48 1.48
CA LEU A 46 -12.07 3.49 0.68
C LEU A 46 -12.62 2.37 1.59
N PRO A 47 -13.88 1.94 1.42
CA PRO A 47 -14.50 0.91 2.26
C PRO A 47 -13.84 -0.47 2.12
N THR A 48 -13.05 -0.67 1.06
CA THR A 48 -12.32 -1.91 0.78
C THR A 48 -10.96 -1.97 1.49
N VAL A 49 -10.48 -0.86 2.08
CA VAL A 49 -9.24 -0.84 2.86
C VAL A 49 -9.58 -1.16 4.31
N LEU A 50 -9.44 -2.44 4.65
CA LEU A 50 -9.91 -2.99 5.92
C LEU A 50 -8.99 -2.69 7.12
N GLN A 51 -7.75 -2.27 6.86
CA GLN A 51 -6.73 -2.04 7.87
C GLN A 51 -5.98 -0.70 7.63
N PRO A 52 -5.33 -0.14 8.66
CA PRO A 52 -4.50 1.06 8.50
C PRO A 52 -3.35 0.84 7.51
N ILE A 53 -3.15 1.78 6.59
CA ILE A 53 -2.04 1.74 5.63
C ILE A 53 -0.73 2.06 6.35
N THR A 54 0.22 1.12 6.30
CA THR A 54 1.59 1.34 6.79
C THR A 54 2.44 2.00 5.71
N ARG A 55 3.15 3.10 6.05
CA ARG A 55 4.07 3.80 5.13
C ARG A 55 5.51 3.66 5.60
N ILE A 56 6.38 3.21 4.71
CA ILE A 56 7.84 3.19 4.91
C ILE A 56 8.48 4.00 3.79
N ARG A 57 9.39 4.92 4.12
CA ARG A 57 10.13 5.71 3.12
C ARG A 57 11.33 4.89 2.62
N LYS A 58 11.47 4.76 1.31
CA LYS A 58 12.66 4.21 0.68
C LYS A 58 13.62 5.37 0.40
N GLU A 59 14.81 5.33 0.98
CA GLU A 59 15.92 6.22 0.64
C GLU A 59 17.09 5.37 0.15
N GLU A 60 17.70 5.74 -0.97
CA GLU A 60 18.95 5.11 -1.44
C GLU A 60 20.10 5.66 -0.59
N LEU A 61 20.92 4.78 0.00
CA LEU A 61 22.16 5.22 0.66
C LEU A 61 23.20 5.51 -0.42
N ALA A 62 23.59 6.79 -0.54
CA ALA A 62 24.67 7.27 -1.41
C ALA A 62 26.05 7.09 -0.77
#